data_AF-A0A1C3XLH3-F1
#
_entry.id   AF-A0A1C3XLH3-F1
#
_cell.length_a   1.000
_cell.length_b   1.000
_cell.length_c   1.000
_cell.angle_alpha   90.00
_cell.angle_beta   90.00
_cell.angle_gamma   90.00
#
_symmetry.space_group_name_H-M   'P 1'
#
loop_
_entity.id
_entity.type
_entity.pdbx_description
1 polymer ?
#
loop_
_entity_poly.entity_id
_entity_poly.type
_entity_poly.pdbx_seq_one_letter_code
_entity_poly.pdbx_strand_id
1 'polypeptide(L)'
;MSDIDLRRIVEKSVAGGQTLMTTLEDIRKRIVLKRYSITKIQQAPVSPDEALQRLNDWIEAATAGSAVENLAARFIAPGYRQPASAVPLEIIAAAIAAPLRDLIGGAISESYSSAKGISAAERARELAKAERELLELECAEEAIIRHAEQCGIDVLRRIDADPRAVLCSGDFLK
;
A
#
# COMPACT_ATOMS: atom_id res chain seq x y z
N MET A 1 45.14 -28.86 -27.09
CA MET A 1 44.37 -28.75 -25.84
C MET A 1 44.27 -30.14 -25.26
N SER A 2 44.71 -30.35 -24.01
CA SER A 2 44.64 -31.68 -23.39
C SER A 2 43.22 -31.99 -22.91
N ASP A 3 42.85 -33.27 -22.75
CA ASP A 3 41.55 -33.68 -22.20
C ASP A 3 41.28 -33.07 -20.80
N ILE A 4 42.36 -32.83 -20.04
CA ILE A 4 42.33 -32.18 -18.72
C ILE A 4 41.94 -30.70 -18.83
N ASP A 5 42.41 -29.99 -19.86
CA ASP A 5 42.07 -28.57 -20.08
C ASP A 5 40.58 -28.40 -20.46
N LEU A 6 40.05 -29.33 -21.27
CA LEU A 6 38.64 -29.33 -21.66
C LEU A 6 37.71 -29.51 -20.46
N ARG A 7 37.99 -30.50 -19.59
CA ARG A 7 37.19 -30.73 -18.37
C ARG A 7 37.18 -29.51 -17.45
N ARG A 8 38.34 -28.89 -17.24
CA ARG A 8 38.46 -27.70 -16.39
C ARG A 8 37.68 -26.51 -16.93
N ILE A 9 37.65 -26.32 -18.27
CA ILE A 9 36.85 -25.28 -18.91
C ILE A 9 35.36 -25.54 -18.69
N VAL A 10 34.90 -26.77 -18.90
CA VAL A 10 33.50 -27.17 -18.69
C VAL A 10 33.08 -26.97 -17.23
N GLU A 11 33.88 -27.41 -16.26
CA GLU A 11 33.61 -27.22 -14.83
C GLU A 11 33.46 -25.73 -14.47
N LYS A 12 34.35 -24.87 -15.01
CA LYS A 12 34.27 -23.43 -14.79
C LYS A 12 33.00 -22.82 -15.39
N SER A 13 32.60 -23.26 -16.59
CA SER A 13 31.35 -22.82 -17.24
C SER A 13 30.12 -23.25 -16.44
N VAL A 14 30.09 -24.49 -15.94
CA VAL A 14 28.98 -24.99 -15.10
C VAL A 14 28.88 -24.18 -13.81
N ALA A 15 29.99 -23.94 -13.13
CA ALA A 15 30.01 -23.14 -11.90
C ALA A 15 29.56 -21.68 -12.13
N GLY A 16 29.97 -21.08 -13.25
CA GLY A 16 29.53 -19.75 -13.66
C GLY A 16 28.01 -19.69 -13.90
N GLY A 17 27.46 -20.66 -14.64
CA GLY A 17 26.03 -20.77 -14.87
C GLY A 17 25.22 -20.95 -13.58
N GLN A 18 25.69 -21.80 -12.65
CA GLN A 18 25.05 -21.99 -11.35
C GLN A 18 25.03 -20.69 -10.52
N THR A 19 26.13 -19.94 -10.54
CA THR A 19 26.24 -18.66 -9.83
C THR A 19 25.28 -17.62 -10.41
N LEU A 20 25.17 -17.56 -11.74
CA LEU A 20 24.24 -16.67 -12.42
C LEU A 20 22.79 -16.99 -12.05
N MET A 21 22.40 -18.27 -12.12
CA MET A 21 21.03 -18.70 -11.79
C MET A 21 20.69 -18.44 -10.31
N THR A 22 21.61 -18.73 -9.40
CA THR A 22 21.42 -18.45 -7.96
C THR A 22 21.22 -16.95 -7.71
N THR A 23 22.03 -16.11 -8.36
CA THR A 23 21.93 -14.64 -8.22
C THR A 23 20.60 -14.13 -8.77
N LEU A 24 20.14 -14.66 -9.90
CA LEU A 24 18.85 -14.32 -10.51
C LEU A 24 17.68 -14.72 -9.59
N GLU A 25 17.71 -15.93 -9.03
CA GLU A 25 16.70 -16.38 -8.07
C GLU A 25 16.64 -15.49 -6.83
N ASP A 26 17.79 -15.07 -6.30
CA ASP A 26 17.84 -14.21 -5.13
C ASP A 26 17.30 -12.81 -5.41
N ILE A 27 17.56 -12.24 -6.59
CA ILE A 27 16.93 -10.99 -7.03
C ILE A 27 15.42 -11.16 -7.15
N ARG A 28 14.95 -12.25 -7.76
CA ARG A 28 13.50 -12.53 -7.87
C ARG A 28 12.83 -12.66 -6.52
N LYS A 29 13.45 -13.34 -5.55
CA LYS A 29 12.95 -13.38 -4.16
C LYS A 29 12.86 -11.98 -3.56
N ARG A 30 13.89 -11.15 -3.74
CA ARG A 30 13.90 -9.76 -3.26
C ARG A 30 12.81 -8.90 -3.90
N ILE A 31 12.52 -9.08 -5.18
CA ILE A 31 11.42 -8.40 -5.89
C ILE A 31 10.08 -8.77 -5.26
N VAL A 32 9.82 -10.06 -5.04
CA VAL A 32 8.57 -10.52 -4.39
C VAL A 32 8.42 -9.93 -3.00
N LEU A 33 9.48 -9.98 -2.18
CA LEU A 33 9.49 -9.39 -0.84
C LEU A 33 9.27 -7.87 -0.86
N LYS A 34 9.87 -7.17 -1.83
CA LYS A 34 9.71 -5.73 -1.98
C LYS A 34 8.27 -5.36 -2.35
N ARG A 35 7.65 -6.09 -3.29
CA ARG A 35 6.23 -5.90 -3.64
C ARG A 35 5.31 -6.13 -2.46
N TYR A 36 5.56 -7.17 -1.65
CA TYR A 36 4.83 -7.39 -0.42
C TYR A 36 4.99 -6.23 0.58
N SER A 37 6.20 -5.67 0.70
CA SER A 37 6.44 -4.48 1.52
C SER A 37 5.65 -3.25 1.01
N ILE A 38 5.55 -3.05 -0.29
CA ILE A 38 4.75 -1.98 -0.89
C ILE A 38 3.28 -2.15 -0.50
N THR A 39 2.74 -3.36 -0.66
CA THR A 39 1.36 -3.67 -0.24
C THR A 39 1.13 -3.38 1.25
N LYS A 40 2.09 -3.72 2.12
CA LYS A 40 2.01 -3.38 3.55
C LYS A 40 1.93 -1.88 3.80
N ILE A 41 2.73 -1.08 3.09
CA ILE A 41 2.69 0.40 3.22
C ILE A 41 1.35 0.95 2.71
N GLN A 42 0.81 0.42 1.62
CA GLN A 42 -0.48 0.82 1.06
C GLN A 42 -1.65 0.52 2.02
N GLN A 43 -1.58 -0.62 2.71
CA GLN A 43 -2.60 -1.08 3.65
C GLN A 43 -2.40 -0.55 5.07
N ALA A 44 -1.29 0.14 5.36
CA ALA A 44 -1.02 0.67 6.67
C ALA A 44 -2.11 1.67 7.09
N PRO A 45 -2.64 1.59 8.32
CA PRO A 45 -3.60 2.57 8.84
C PRO A 45 -3.10 4.00 8.69
N VAL A 46 -4.03 4.94 8.57
CA VAL A 46 -3.71 6.38 8.63
C VAL A 46 -3.21 6.76 10.03
N SER A 47 -2.80 8.00 10.25
CA SER A 47 -2.46 8.43 11.61
C SER A 47 -3.69 8.42 12.52
N PRO A 48 -3.52 8.23 13.85
CA PRO A 48 -4.61 8.32 14.82
C PRO A 48 -5.37 9.64 14.71
N ASP A 49 -4.65 10.75 14.57
CA ASP A 49 -5.23 12.09 14.43
C ASP A 49 -6.10 12.20 13.17
N GLU A 50 -5.64 11.65 12.05
CA GLU A 50 -6.40 11.65 10.80
C GLU A 50 -7.65 10.76 10.90
N ALA A 51 -7.56 9.62 11.58
CA ALA A 51 -8.71 8.76 11.82
C ALA A 51 -9.78 9.44 12.70
N LEU A 52 -9.34 10.12 13.77
CA LEU A 52 -10.23 10.89 14.65
C LEU A 52 -10.82 12.10 13.93
N GLN A 53 -10.04 12.77 13.08
CA GLN A 53 -10.56 13.87 12.26
C GLN A 53 -11.64 13.38 11.31
N ARG A 54 -11.42 12.25 10.60
CA ARG A 54 -12.44 11.66 9.71
C ARG A 54 -13.73 11.29 10.46
N LEU A 55 -13.61 10.80 11.69
CA LEU A 55 -14.77 10.54 12.55
C LEU A 55 -15.51 11.85 12.86
N ASN A 56 -14.80 12.90 13.22
CA ASN A 56 -15.39 14.20 13.53
C ASN A 56 -16.09 14.80 12.31
N ASP A 57 -15.44 14.80 11.15
CA ASP A 57 -16.00 15.30 9.89
C ASP A 57 -17.29 14.55 9.51
N TRP A 58 -17.29 13.23 9.69
CA TRP A 58 -18.46 12.40 9.42
C TRP A 58 -19.62 12.70 10.39
N ILE A 59 -19.35 12.82 11.69
CA ILE A 59 -20.37 13.19 12.70
C ILE A 59 -20.91 14.59 12.43
N GLU A 60 -20.04 15.55 12.11
CA GLU A 60 -20.45 16.90 11.77
C GLU A 60 -21.36 16.91 10.54
N ALA A 61 -20.97 16.23 9.45
CA ALA A 61 -21.80 16.11 8.27
C ALA A 61 -23.16 15.42 8.54
N ALA A 62 -23.18 14.42 9.42
CA ALA A 62 -24.40 13.72 9.81
C ALA A 62 -25.32 14.56 10.72
N THR A 63 -24.77 15.58 11.40
CA THR A 63 -25.50 16.41 12.37
C THR A 63 -25.77 17.84 11.87
N ALA A 64 -25.16 18.25 10.75
CA ALA A 64 -25.30 19.58 10.16
C ALA A 64 -26.71 19.93 9.63
N GLY A 65 -27.68 19.01 9.74
CA GLY A 65 -29.04 19.24 9.28
C GLY A 65 -29.82 20.20 10.19
N SER A 66 -30.61 21.09 9.59
CA SER A 66 -31.59 21.95 10.28
C SER A 66 -32.76 21.17 10.92
N ALA A 67 -32.69 19.84 10.99
CA ALA A 67 -33.77 19.00 11.50
C ALA A 67 -34.13 19.33 12.96
N VAL A 68 -33.13 19.65 13.79
CA VAL A 68 -33.35 20.06 15.19
C VAL A 68 -34.03 21.43 15.24
N GLU A 69 -33.55 22.40 14.46
CA GLU A 69 -34.13 23.75 14.38
C GLU A 69 -35.56 23.72 13.84
N ASN A 70 -35.80 22.97 12.76
CA ASN A 70 -37.11 22.76 12.17
C ASN A 70 -38.06 22.05 13.13
N LEU A 71 -37.57 21.06 13.89
CA LEU A 71 -38.37 20.42 14.93
C LEU A 71 -38.72 21.41 16.03
N ALA A 72 -37.74 22.16 16.55
CA ALA A 72 -37.96 23.18 17.58
C ALA A 72 -38.99 24.22 17.13
N ALA A 73 -38.90 24.68 15.88
CA ALA A 73 -39.84 25.63 15.27
C ALA A 73 -41.31 25.15 15.34
N ARG A 74 -41.56 23.84 15.23
CA ARG A 74 -42.91 23.26 15.32
C ARG A 74 -43.50 23.33 16.73
N PHE A 75 -42.67 23.31 17.77
CA PHE A 75 -43.11 23.38 19.16
C PHE A 75 -43.37 24.82 19.64
N ILE A 76 -42.72 25.80 19.03
CA ILE A 76 -42.92 27.23 19.33
C ILE A 76 -44.00 27.89 18.45
N ALA A 77 -44.43 27.24 17.37
CA ALA A 77 -45.46 27.77 16.48
C ALA A 77 -46.86 27.77 17.14
N PRO A 78 -47.68 28.84 16.98
CA PRO A 78 -49.05 28.89 17.51
C PRO A 78 -49.97 27.77 17.00
N GLY A 79 -49.72 27.30 15.78
CA GLY A 79 -50.44 26.19 15.15
C GLY A 79 -49.80 24.83 15.43
N TYR A 80 -49.44 24.55 16.69
CA TYR A 80 -48.77 23.31 17.08
C TYR A 80 -49.46 22.08 16.48
N ARG A 81 -48.65 21.21 15.86
CA ARG A 81 -49.07 19.89 15.39
C ARG A 81 -48.11 18.84 15.90
N GLN A 82 -48.64 17.90 16.69
CA GLN A 82 -47.90 16.75 17.19
C GLN A 82 -47.23 15.99 16.02
N PRO A 83 -45.93 15.64 16.14
CA PRO A 83 -45.26 14.81 15.15
C PRO A 83 -45.94 13.44 15.01
N ALA A 84 -46.02 12.94 13.78
CA ALA A 84 -46.90 11.82 13.44
C ALA A 84 -46.48 10.45 14.01
N SER A 85 -45.23 10.26 14.50
CA SER A 85 -44.82 9.23 15.48
C SER A 85 -43.33 8.88 15.44
N ALA A 86 -42.62 9.12 14.33
CA ALA A 86 -41.18 8.84 14.24
C ALA A 86 -40.35 10.11 14.48
N VAL A 87 -39.36 10.00 15.38
CA VAL A 87 -38.29 11.00 15.50
C VAL A 87 -37.40 10.87 14.25
N PRO A 88 -37.19 11.94 13.46
CA PRO A 88 -36.28 11.91 12.32
C PRO A 88 -34.89 11.41 12.73
N LEU A 89 -34.25 10.61 11.87
CA LEU A 89 -32.96 9.99 12.14
C LEU A 89 -31.89 11.03 12.44
N GLU A 90 -31.98 12.20 11.82
CA GLU A 90 -31.07 13.34 11.99
C GLU A 90 -31.11 13.88 13.42
N ILE A 91 -32.27 13.84 14.07
CA ILE A 91 -32.46 14.29 15.45
C ILE A 91 -31.90 13.26 16.42
N ILE A 92 -32.08 11.97 16.12
CA ILE A 92 -31.45 10.89 16.87
C ILE A 92 -29.92 11.00 16.74
N ALA A 93 -29.41 11.17 15.52
CA ALA A 93 -27.99 11.34 15.22
C ALA A 93 -27.39 12.55 15.97
N ALA A 94 -28.08 13.70 15.97
CA ALA A 94 -27.68 14.87 16.73
C ALA A 94 -27.67 14.62 18.24
N ALA A 95 -28.69 13.93 18.78
CA ALA A 95 -28.79 13.63 20.20
C ALA A 95 -27.71 12.68 20.69
N ILE A 96 -27.24 11.74 19.85
CA ILE A 96 -26.22 10.75 20.21
C ILE A 96 -24.82 11.10 19.70
N ALA A 97 -24.62 12.24 19.07
CA ALA A 97 -23.38 12.60 18.39
C ALA A 97 -22.14 12.51 19.31
N ALA A 98 -22.23 13.07 20.53
CA ALA A 98 -21.13 13.02 21.49
C ALA A 98 -20.89 11.59 22.03
N PRO A 99 -21.90 10.86 22.55
CA PRO A 99 -21.71 9.46 22.96
C PRO A 99 -21.18 8.54 21.84
N LEU A 100 -21.63 8.77 20.60
CA LEU A 100 -21.17 8.02 19.43
C LEU A 100 -19.70 8.34 19.09
N ARG A 101 -19.32 9.62 19.18
CA ARG A 101 -17.92 10.05 19.04
C ARG A 101 -17.03 9.36 20.06
N ASP A 102 -17.44 9.35 21.33
CA ASP A 102 -16.65 8.74 22.40
C ASP A 102 -16.52 7.22 22.22
N LEU A 103 -17.62 6.55 21.86
CA LEU A 103 -17.64 5.10 21.61
C LEU A 103 -16.71 4.72 20.46
N ILE A 104 -16.86 5.37 19.29
CA ILE A 104 -16.06 5.05 18.11
C ILE A 104 -14.61 5.51 18.32
N GLY A 105 -14.39 6.69 18.91
CA GLY A 105 -13.06 7.20 19.24
C GLY A 105 -12.28 6.29 20.19
N GLY A 106 -12.96 5.69 21.17
CA GLY A 106 -12.39 4.65 22.02
C GLY A 106 -11.96 3.42 21.23
N ALA A 107 -12.82 2.90 20.36
CA ALA A 107 -12.52 1.74 19.51
C ALA A 107 -11.37 2.00 18.50
N ILE A 108 -11.32 3.22 17.93
CA ILE A 108 -10.20 3.67 17.09
C ILE A 108 -8.91 3.65 17.91
N SER A 109 -8.92 4.28 19.09
CA SER A 109 -7.74 4.37 19.96
C SER A 109 -7.23 2.99 20.38
N GLU A 110 -8.14 2.07 20.72
CA GLU A 110 -7.80 0.68 21.04
C GLU A 110 -7.16 -0.05 19.84
N SER A 111 -7.67 0.16 18.63
CA SER A 111 -7.12 -0.46 17.41
C SER A 111 -5.65 -0.04 17.15
N TYR A 112 -5.30 1.19 17.49
CA TYR A 112 -3.92 1.71 17.37
C TYR A 112 -2.95 1.22 18.47
N SER A 113 -3.43 0.51 19.50
CA SER A 113 -2.52 -0.15 20.46
C SER A 113 -1.65 -1.23 19.81
N SER A 114 -2.13 -1.82 18.71
CA SER A 114 -1.49 -2.94 18.02
C SER A 114 -0.85 -2.57 16.67
N ALA A 115 -1.17 -1.40 16.12
CA ALA A 115 -0.74 -0.97 14.80
C ALA A 115 -0.28 0.49 14.80
N LYS A 116 0.89 0.75 14.20
CA LYS A 116 1.39 2.12 13.99
C LYS A 116 0.76 2.71 12.74
N GLY A 117 -0.02 3.77 12.91
CA GLY A 117 -0.52 4.58 11.80
C GLY A 117 0.59 5.38 11.13
N ILE A 118 0.45 5.65 9.83
CA ILE A 118 1.34 6.53 9.07
C ILE A 118 0.56 7.69 8.47
N SER A 119 1.19 8.87 8.42
CA SER A 119 0.58 10.03 7.75
C SER A 119 0.55 9.84 6.23
N ALA A 120 -0.33 10.58 5.54
CA ALA A 120 -0.37 10.57 4.07
C ALA A 120 0.98 10.96 3.43
N ALA A 121 1.68 11.95 4.00
CA ALA A 121 2.99 12.39 3.53
C ALA A 121 4.07 11.32 3.74
N GLU A 122 4.06 10.67 4.90
CA GLU A 122 4.97 9.55 5.20
C GLU A 122 4.71 8.36 4.28
N ARG A 123 3.44 7.98 4.09
CA ARG A 123 3.04 6.93 3.14
C ARG A 123 3.55 7.23 1.73
N ALA A 124 3.34 8.43 1.22
CA ALA A 124 3.80 8.82 -0.11
C ALA A 124 5.32 8.72 -0.25
N ARG A 125 6.06 9.19 0.76
CA ARG A 125 7.53 9.12 0.79
C ARG A 125 8.03 7.68 0.82
N GLU A 126 7.44 6.84 1.67
CA GLU A 126 7.83 5.43 1.80
C GLU A 126 7.49 4.62 0.56
N LEU A 127 6.32 4.85 -0.05
CA LEU A 127 5.94 4.23 -1.31
C LEU A 127 6.90 4.62 -2.43
N ALA A 128 7.16 5.91 -2.63
CA ALA A 128 8.07 6.37 -3.67
C ALA A 128 9.48 5.77 -3.51
N LYS A 129 9.97 5.67 -2.27
CA LYS A 129 11.24 5.01 -1.97
C LYS A 129 11.19 3.52 -2.32
N ALA A 130 10.15 2.81 -1.88
CA ALA A 130 10.02 1.37 -2.09
C ALA A 130 9.83 1.00 -3.57
N GLU A 131 9.08 1.80 -4.33
CA GLU A 131 8.88 1.65 -5.78
C GLU A 131 10.17 1.89 -6.57
N ARG A 132 10.98 2.88 -6.17
CA ARG A 132 12.30 3.10 -6.76
C ARG A 132 13.21 1.89 -6.50
N GLU A 133 13.27 1.41 -5.26
CA GLU A 133 14.08 0.23 -4.91
C GLU A 133 13.59 -1.04 -5.61
N LEU A 134 12.27 -1.17 -5.86
CA LEU A 134 11.72 -2.24 -6.68
C LEU A 134 12.22 -2.15 -8.12
N LEU A 135 12.13 -0.96 -8.73
CA LEU A 135 12.60 -0.74 -10.09
C LEU A 135 14.10 -1.02 -10.23
N GLU A 136 14.93 -0.64 -9.25
CA GLU A 136 16.36 -0.95 -9.23
C GLU A 136 16.61 -2.48 -9.22
N LEU A 137 15.82 -3.24 -8.46
CA LEU A 137 15.91 -4.70 -8.45
C LEU A 137 15.50 -5.30 -9.81
N GLU A 138 14.46 -4.77 -10.43
CA GLU A 138 13.97 -5.22 -11.74
C GLU A 138 14.96 -4.88 -12.86
N CYS A 139 15.61 -3.71 -12.80
CA CYS A 139 16.72 -3.36 -13.69
C CYS A 139 17.92 -4.31 -13.50
N ALA A 140 18.25 -4.68 -12.27
CA ALA A 140 19.31 -5.64 -11.98
C ALA A 140 18.95 -7.05 -12.49
N GLU A 141 17.69 -7.48 -12.36
CA GLU A 141 17.19 -8.72 -12.97
C GLU A 141 17.40 -8.72 -14.48
N GLU A 142 16.96 -7.66 -15.17
CA GLU A 142 17.10 -7.55 -16.63
C GLU A 142 18.57 -7.51 -17.07
N ALA A 143 19.45 -6.83 -16.32
CA ALA A 143 20.87 -6.81 -16.62
C ALA A 143 21.50 -8.22 -16.58
N ILE A 144 21.10 -9.06 -15.62
CA ILE A 144 21.53 -10.46 -15.53
C ILE A 144 20.95 -11.29 -16.67
N ILE A 145 19.67 -11.12 -16.99
CA ILE A 145 19.02 -11.82 -18.11
C ILE A 145 19.74 -11.51 -19.41
N ARG A 146 19.98 -10.24 -19.71
CA ARG A 146 20.70 -9.84 -20.93
C ARG A 146 22.13 -10.36 -20.98
N HIS A 147 22.83 -10.36 -19.85
CA HIS A 147 24.16 -10.94 -19.79
C HIS A 147 24.13 -12.46 -20.08
N ALA A 148 23.15 -13.17 -19.53
CA ALA A 148 22.95 -14.59 -19.80
C ALA A 148 22.64 -14.84 -21.30
N GLU A 149 21.75 -14.03 -21.89
CA GLU A 149 21.41 -14.09 -23.31
C GLU A 149 22.62 -13.83 -24.21
N GLN A 150 23.48 -12.86 -23.85
CA GLN A 150 24.75 -12.61 -24.55
C GLN A 150 25.73 -13.79 -24.46
N CYS A 151 25.64 -14.59 -23.39
CA CYS A 151 26.38 -15.83 -23.23
C CYS A 151 25.70 -17.04 -23.90
N GLY A 152 24.59 -16.84 -24.62
CA GLY A 152 23.83 -17.91 -25.30
C GLY A 152 22.94 -18.72 -24.37
N ILE A 153 22.67 -18.24 -23.16
CA ILE A 153 21.76 -18.85 -22.20
C ILE A 153 20.40 -18.16 -22.31
N ASP A 154 19.39 -18.89 -22.75
CA ASP A 154 18.03 -18.38 -22.78
C ASP A 154 17.44 -18.35 -21.36
N VAL A 155 16.93 -17.18 -20.94
CA VAL A 155 16.34 -16.97 -19.62
C VAL A 155 14.98 -16.31 -19.78
N LEU A 156 13.94 -17.01 -19.33
CA LEU A 156 12.59 -16.48 -19.38
C LEU A 156 12.43 -15.28 -18.46
N ARG A 157 11.94 -14.18 -19.02
CA ARG A 157 11.47 -13.00 -18.26
C ARG A 157 10.19 -13.35 -17.50
N ARG A 158 9.95 -12.65 -16.39
CA ARG A 158 8.68 -12.76 -15.67
C ARG A 158 7.56 -12.13 -16.48
N ILE A 159 6.36 -12.68 -16.40
CA ILE A 159 5.17 -12.15 -17.08
C ILE A 159 4.80 -10.74 -16.61
N ASP A 160 5.21 -10.38 -15.40
CA ASP A 160 4.90 -9.15 -14.70
C ASP A 160 6.12 -8.23 -14.55
N ALA A 161 7.11 -8.38 -15.43
CA ALA A 161 8.29 -7.51 -15.47
C ALA A 161 7.88 -6.07 -15.84
N ASP A 162 8.42 -5.08 -15.13
CA ASP A 162 8.16 -3.67 -15.43
C ASP A 162 8.76 -3.29 -16.80
N PRO A 163 7.97 -2.72 -17.73
CA PRO A 163 8.46 -2.32 -19.05
C PRO A 163 9.68 -1.39 -18.99
N ARG A 164 9.78 -0.53 -17.97
CA ARG A 164 10.92 0.39 -17.81
C ARG A 164 12.21 -0.36 -17.52
N ALA A 165 12.15 -1.44 -16.74
CA ALA A 165 13.30 -2.31 -16.50
C ALA A 165 13.69 -3.06 -17.78
N VAL A 166 12.71 -3.67 -18.45
CA VAL A 166 12.92 -4.43 -19.71
C VAL A 166 13.51 -3.55 -20.82
N LEU A 167 13.10 -2.29 -20.90
CA LEU A 167 13.57 -1.33 -21.92
C LEU A 167 14.82 -0.55 -21.52
N CYS A 168 15.33 -0.72 -20.30
CA CYS A 168 16.52 0.01 -19.83
C CYS A 168 17.72 -0.32 -20.75
N SER A 169 18.50 0.66 -21.22
CA SER A 169 19.56 0.46 -22.21
C SER A 169 20.83 -0.23 -21.68
N GLY A 170 20.79 -0.85 -20.49
CA GLY A 170 21.88 -1.68 -19.97
C GLY A 170 23.01 -0.93 -19.27
N ASP A 171 22.93 0.39 -19.12
CA ASP A 171 23.95 1.21 -18.45
C ASP A 171 23.98 1.08 -16.90
N PHE A 172 23.25 0.14 -16.31
CA PHE A 172 23.07 0.04 -14.86
C PHE A 172 24.24 -0.62 -14.10
N LEU A 173 25.18 -1.25 -14.81
CA LEU A 173 26.34 -1.97 -14.23
C LEU A 173 27.69 -1.22 -14.39
N LYS A 174 27.69 0.12 -14.45
CA LYS A 174 28.92 0.92 -14.47
C LYS A 174 29.42 1.27 -13.08
#